data_AF-A0A177E7V6-F1
#
_entry.id   AF-A0A177E7V6-F1
#
_cell.length_a   1.000
_cell.length_b   1.000
_cell.length_c   1.000
_cell.angle_alpha   90.00
_cell.angle_beta   90.00
_cell.angle_gamma   90.00
#
_symmetry.space_group_name_H-M   'P 1'
#
loop_
_entity.id
_entity.type
_entity.pdbx_description
1 polymer ?
#
loop_
_entity_poly.entity_id
_entity_poly.type
_entity_poly.pdbx_seq_one_letter_code
_entity_poly.pdbx_strand_id
1 'polypeptide(L)'
;MPNLLKLKSKHILLLIMGLVFLLWGINIGIDFLVFKEKEAVLSSLIIFGISFIAVTAISLYVGNKLEQQALSLISAMKKISEKDFSEKAKEVPNSKNEIHILAKYFNQTIENSTQVLKEVKEGIEQIASGAEEFSAIAEQVTQHSKETFKEVKKLTAFTEQISEQLDLASRSVQELSAAISEISQNTATTAEESQNTSDQASLNSELIENLLKEIEHIKHAADIIQDIADQTNLLALNATIEAARAGEAGKGFAVVASEIKELSRQTAQSTDQIRTWVENLVEKGTKLRETSQVLLNTMEKTVERAGSIASAIEEQTAVTQEITHNTDSITNELSNIIDMNRRLRERTEEAESSITGIKQAAEDMNKLALHLREMTNQYKM
;
A
#
# COMPACT_ATOMS: atom_id res chain seq x y z
N MET A 1 61.70 42.06 33.99
CA MET A 1 62.58 42.10 32.81
C MET A 1 62.67 43.43 32.02
N PRO A 2 61.72 44.39 32.02
CA PRO A 2 61.83 45.57 31.13
C PRO A 2 62.98 46.52 31.48
N ASN A 3 63.36 46.63 32.77
CA ASN A 3 64.44 47.52 33.21
C ASN A 3 65.85 47.07 32.77
N LEU A 4 66.06 45.79 32.45
CA LEU A 4 67.37 45.25 32.05
C LEU A 4 67.75 45.60 30.61
N LEU A 5 66.76 45.70 29.70
CA LEU A 5 66.95 46.17 28.32
C LEU A 5 67.14 47.68 28.23
N LYS A 6 66.44 48.46 29.09
CA LYS A 6 66.58 49.93 29.19
C LYS A 6 68.02 50.37 29.46
N LEU A 7 68.70 49.66 30.36
CA LEU A 7 70.05 50.01 30.78
C LEU A 7 71.09 49.67 29.71
N LYS A 8 71.02 48.47 29.12
CA LYS A 8 72.05 47.98 28.18
C LYS A 8 72.08 48.74 26.85
N SER A 9 70.93 49.08 26.26
CA SER A 9 70.89 49.82 24.98
C SER A 9 71.43 51.25 25.13
N LYS A 10 71.00 51.98 26.17
CA LYS A 10 71.49 53.32 26.46
C LYS A 10 72.99 53.33 26.78
N HIS A 11 73.47 52.35 27.55
CA HIS A 11 74.89 52.23 27.85
C HIS A 11 75.73 51.90 26.62
N ILE A 12 75.32 50.97 25.76
CA ILE A 12 76.09 50.63 24.55
C ILE A 12 76.15 51.83 23.58
N LEU A 13 75.03 52.54 23.39
CA LEU A 13 75.00 53.73 22.55
C LEU A 13 75.90 54.84 23.14
N LEU A 14 75.80 55.10 24.45
CA LEU A 14 76.67 56.05 25.17
C LEU A 14 78.14 55.65 25.13
N LEU A 15 78.46 54.36 25.13
CA LEU A 15 79.84 53.84 25.14
C LEU A 15 80.47 53.95 23.75
N ILE A 16 79.74 53.61 22.68
CA ILE A 16 80.17 53.83 21.29
C ILE A 16 80.33 55.34 21.02
N MET A 17 79.40 56.17 21.50
CA MET A 17 79.50 57.63 21.41
C MET A 17 80.73 58.14 22.16
N GLY A 18 80.94 57.68 23.40
CA GLY A 18 82.09 58.02 24.22
C GLY A 18 83.40 57.70 23.52
N LEU A 19 83.48 56.58 22.79
CA LEU A 19 84.67 56.15 22.05
C LEU A 19 84.93 57.01 20.80
N VAL A 20 83.89 57.35 20.04
CA VAL A 20 83.97 58.25 18.87
C VAL A 20 84.36 59.67 19.30
N PHE A 21 83.80 60.17 20.41
CA PHE A 21 84.12 61.49 20.93
C PHE A 21 85.49 61.56 21.61
N LEU A 22 85.98 60.47 22.19
CA LEU A 22 87.35 60.38 22.72
C LEU A 22 88.37 60.44 21.57
N LEU A 23 88.11 59.76 20.46
CA LEU A 23 88.93 59.85 19.24
C LEU A 23 88.90 61.27 18.62
N TRP A 24 87.73 61.92 18.59
CA TRP A 24 87.61 63.27 18.04
C TRP A 24 88.19 64.35 18.98
N GLY A 25 88.09 64.15 20.30
CA GLY A 25 88.75 64.98 21.31
C GLY A 25 90.27 64.85 21.30
N ILE A 26 90.81 63.66 21.02
CA ILE A 26 92.25 63.47 20.75
C ILE A 26 92.66 64.28 19.52
N ASN A 27 91.84 64.30 18.46
CA ASN A 27 92.13 65.07 17.25
C ASN A 27 92.21 66.59 17.51
N ILE A 28 91.26 67.13 18.30
CA ILE A 28 91.29 68.54 18.74
C ILE A 28 92.50 68.83 19.65
N GLY A 29 92.89 67.87 20.50
CA GLY A 29 94.09 67.97 21.32
C GLY A 29 95.39 68.00 20.49
N ILE A 30 95.43 67.28 19.37
CA ILE A 30 96.53 67.33 18.39
C ILE A 30 96.54 68.70 17.68
N ASP A 31 95.39 69.20 17.23
CA ASP A 31 95.28 70.52 16.61
C ASP A 31 95.73 71.66 17.55
N PHE A 32 95.44 71.54 18.86
CA PHE A 32 95.90 72.46 19.90
C PHE A 32 97.44 72.46 20.09
N LEU A 33 98.08 71.31 19.89
CA LEU A 33 99.54 71.15 19.98
C LEU A 33 100.27 71.63 18.72
N VAL A 34 99.65 71.52 17.54
CA VAL A 34 100.26 71.83 16.24
C VAL A 34 100.01 73.28 15.79
N PHE A 35 98.83 73.85 16.05
CA PHE A 35 98.46 75.21 15.62
C PHE A 35 98.27 76.15 16.82
N LYS A 36 99.16 77.16 16.95
CA LYS A 36 99.14 78.16 18.03
C LYS A 36 98.10 79.30 17.84
N GLU A 37 97.05 79.08 17.06
CA GLU A 37 95.98 80.06 16.83
C GLU A 37 94.81 79.86 17.79
N LYS A 38 94.64 80.78 18.76
CA LYS A 38 93.58 80.70 19.76
C LYS A 38 92.16 80.73 19.17
N GLU A 39 91.95 81.41 18.03
CA GLU A 39 90.63 81.52 17.40
C GLU A 39 90.20 80.25 16.66
N ALA A 40 91.13 79.52 16.03
CA ALA A 40 90.87 78.24 15.38
C ALA A 40 90.50 77.14 16.39
N VAL A 41 91.15 77.15 17.57
CA VAL A 41 90.85 76.24 18.67
C VAL A 41 89.46 76.54 19.27
N LEU A 42 89.12 77.82 19.48
CA LEU A 42 87.84 78.22 20.09
C LEU A 42 86.64 77.90 19.20
N SER A 43 86.74 78.16 17.90
CA SER A 43 85.69 77.80 16.93
C SER A 43 85.50 76.29 16.81
N SER A 44 86.58 75.51 16.82
CA SER A 44 86.53 74.04 16.83
C SER A 44 85.88 73.47 18.10
N LEU A 45 86.12 74.07 19.26
CA LEU A 45 85.47 73.69 20.53
C LEU A 45 83.97 73.99 20.56
N ILE A 46 83.52 75.11 19.98
CA ILE A 46 82.09 75.46 19.88
C ILE A 46 81.37 74.51 18.94
N ILE A 47 81.95 74.22 17.77
CA ILE A 47 81.42 73.24 16.81
C ILE A 47 81.36 71.85 17.45
N PHE A 48 82.38 71.48 18.24
CA PHE A 48 82.39 70.24 19.01
C PHE A 48 81.23 70.19 20.02
N GLY A 49 81.03 71.24 20.81
CA GLY A 49 79.94 71.30 21.79
C GLY A 49 78.55 71.20 21.17
N ILE A 50 78.31 71.93 20.06
CA ILE A 50 77.03 71.89 19.34
C ILE A 50 76.80 70.52 18.70
N SER A 51 77.83 69.96 18.04
CA SER A 51 77.76 68.61 17.45
C SER A 51 77.52 67.55 18.52
N PHE A 52 78.19 67.66 19.68
CA PHE A 52 78.01 66.75 20.81
C PHE A 52 76.57 66.80 21.33
N ILE A 53 76.02 68.00 21.55
CA ILE A 53 74.62 68.17 22.00
C ILE A 53 73.66 67.64 20.94
N ALA A 54 73.88 67.92 19.65
CA ALA A 54 73.03 67.47 18.55
C ALA A 54 73.02 65.94 18.41
N VAL A 55 74.19 65.30 18.40
CA VAL A 55 74.32 63.84 18.31
C VAL A 55 73.74 63.17 19.54
N THR A 56 73.96 63.72 20.75
CA THR A 56 73.38 63.20 21.99
C THR A 56 71.85 63.34 21.98
N ALA A 57 71.33 64.49 21.55
CA ALA A 57 69.89 64.74 21.45
C ALA A 57 69.22 63.82 20.42
N ILE A 58 69.81 63.63 19.23
CA ILE A 58 69.32 62.70 18.21
C ILE A 58 69.39 61.26 18.72
N SER A 59 70.47 60.88 19.40
CA SER A 59 70.67 59.55 19.96
C SER A 59 69.65 59.22 21.06
N LEU A 60 69.39 60.17 21.97
CA LEU A 60 68.35 60.03 23.00
C LEU A 60 66.96 60.01 22.37
N TYR A 61 66.71 60.83 21.34
CA TYR A 61 65.43 60.84 20.63
C TYR A 61 65.17 59.51 19.91
N VAL A 62 66.13 59.02 19.11
CA VAL A 62 66.04 57.73 18.40
C VAL A 62 65.97 56.57 19.40
N GLY A 63 66.80 56.58 20.45
CA GLY A 63 66.81 55.56 21.49
C GLY A 63 65.48 55.48 22.26
N ASN A 64 64.93 56.62 22.70
CA ASN A 64 63.63 56.67 23.36
C ASN A 64 62.50 56.26 22.40
N LYS A 65 62.58 56.61 21.11
CA LYS A 65 61.58 56.23 20.10
C LYS A 65 61.60 54.72 19.81
N LEU A 66 62.78 54.11 19.69
CA LEU A 66 62.94 52.66 19.54
C LEU A 66 62.50 51.91 20.81
N GLU A 67 62.82 52.43 22.00
CA GLU A 67 62.39 51.87 23.28
C GLU A 67 60.86 51.87 23.40
N GLN A 68 60.20 52.97 23.04
CA GLN A 68 58.74 53.06 23.03
C GLN A 68 58.09 52.09 22.04
N GLN A 69 58.66 51.94 20.84
CA GLN A 69 58.18 50.98 19.85
C GLN A 69 58.33 49.53 20.36
N ALA A 70 59.49 49.17 20.91
CA ALA A 70 59.73 47.86 21.48
C ALA A 70 58.78 47.57 22.66
N LEU A 71 58.58 48.53 23.56
CA LEU A 71 57.65 48.40 24.68
C LEU A 71 56.20 48.25 24.22
N SER A 72 55.79 48.98 23.17
CA SER A 72 54.46 48.81 22.58
C SER A 72 54.26 47.42 22.01
N LEU A 73 55.25 46.89 21.28
CA LEU A 73 55.20 45.53 20.74
C LEU A 73 55.16 44.49 21.86
N ILE A 74 56.01 44.61 22.88
CA ILE A 74 56.01 43.71 24.06
C ILE A 74 54.67 43.76 24.78
N SER A 75 54.07 44.94 24.94
CA SER A 75 52.76 45.10 25.57
C SER A 75 51.67 44.39 24.76
N ALA A 76 51.65 44.56 23.45
CA ALA A 76 50.69 43.90 22.58
C ALA A 76 50.90 42.37 22.56
N MET A 77 52.15 41.90 22.53
CA MET A 77 52.48 40.46 22.68
C MET A 77 52.02 39.89 24.02
N LYS A 78 52.15 40.66 25.10
CA LYS A 78 51.67 40.25 26.42
C LYS A 78 50.14 40.11 26.42
N LYS A 79 49.42 41.04 25.80
CA LYS A 79 47.96 40.97 25.67
C LYS A 79 47.50 39.71 24.93
N ILE A 80 48.16 39.36 23.82
CA ILE A 80 47.88 38.08 23.14
C ILE A 80 48.13 36.88 24.05
N SER A 81 49.20 36.89 24.86
CA SER A 81 49.47 35.79 25.82
C SER A 81 48.39 35.67 26.91
N GLU A 82 47.65 36.75 27.17
CA GLU A 82 46.49 36.81 28.06
C GLU A 82 45.17 36.57 27.29
N LYS A 83 45.23 36.08 26.03
CA LYS A 83 44.11 35.85 25.11
C LYS A 83 43.34 37.11 24.68
N ASP A 84 43.96 38.28 24.81
CA ASP A 84 43.41 39.57 24.35
C ASP A 84 44.03 39.97 23.00
N PHE A 85 43.25 39.79 21.94
CA PHE A 85 43.56 40.09 20.54
C PHE A 85 43.07 41.49 20.11
N SER A 86 42.52 42.29 21.03
CA SER A 86 41.97 43.62 20.72
C SER A 86 43.03 44.71 20.57
N GLU A 87 44.26 44.49 21.07
CA GLU A 87 45.35 45.47 21.05
C GLU A 87 46.39 45.18 19.97
N LYS A 88 46.62 46.16 19.07
CA LYS A 88 47.67 46.14 18.05
C LYS A 88 48.93 46.86 18.52
N ALA A 89 50.09 46.45 18.02
CA ALA A 89 51.34 47.18 18.23
C ALA A 89 51.29 48.54 17.50
N LYS A 90 51.78 49.60 18.16
CA LYS A 90 51.82 50.94 17.56
C LYS A 90 52.78 50.98 16.38
N GLU A 91 52.24 51.22 15.19
CA GLU A 91 53.04 51.47 14.00
C GLU A 91 53.51 52.92 13.95
N VAL A 92 54.72 53.13 13.44
CA VAL A 92 55.27 54.47 13.21
C VAL A 92 55.30 54.73 11.71
N PRO A 93 54.55 55.73 11.21
CA PRO A 93 54.52 56.07 9.80
C PRO A 93 55.93 56.30 9.24
N ASN A 94 56.21 55.74 8.07
CA ASN A 94 57.47 55.90 7.33
C ASN A 94 58.73 55.39 8.05
N SER A 95 58.60 54.59 9.11
CA SER A 95 59.73 53.92 9.75
C SER A 95 60.17 52.70 8.92
N LYS A 96 61.47 52.52 8.72
CA LYS A 96 62.04 51.33 8.04
C LYS A 96 62.88 50.44 8.97
N ASN A 97 62.75 50.64 10.28
CA ASN A 97 63.50 49.86 11.25
C ASN A 97 62.89 48.47 11.45
N GLU A 98 63.67 47.56 12.01
CA GLU A 98 63.31 46.16 12.25
C GLU A 98 62.11 46.03 13.19
N ILE A 99 61.98 46.95 14.16
CA ILE A 99 60.86 46.96 15.13
C ILE A 99 59.53 47.30 14.43
N HIS A 100 59.54 48.22 13.46
CA HIS A 100 58.37 48.55 12.65
C HIS A 100 57.95 47.37 11.77
N ILE A 101 58.90 46.68 11.14
CA ILE A 101 58.62 45.49 10.33
C ILE A 101 58.02 44.39 11.21
N LEU A 102 58.57 44.15 12.40
CA LEU A 102 58.03 43.20 13.38
C LEU A 102 56.62 43.60 13.83
N ALA A 103 56.39 44.88 14.15
CA ALA A 103 55.07 45.37 14.55
C ALA A 103 54.03 45.19 13.44
N LYS A 104 54.41 45.46 12.18
CA LYS A 104 53.54 45.26 11.00
C LYS A 104 53.16 43.78 10.83
N TYR A 105 54.14 42.87 10.81
CA TYR A 105 53.84 41.43 10.66
C TYR A 105 53.07 40.89 11.87
N PHE A 106 53.37 41.37 13.07
CA PHE A 106 52.63 41.03 14.28
C PHE A 106 51.17 41.49 14.21
N ASN A 107 50.90 42.71 13.74
CA ASN A 107 49.55 43.21 13.53
C ASN A 107 48.80 42.39 12.46
N GLN A 108 49.48 42.00 11.38
CA GLN A 108 48.90 41.09 10.38
C GLN A 108 48.55 39.72 10.98
N THR A 109 49.40 39.18 11.87
CA THR A 109 49.10 37.93 12.59
C THR A 109 47.90 38.09 13.51
N ILE A 110 47.77 39.22 14.22
CA ILE A 110 46.56 39.52 15.01
C ILE A 110 45.33 39.52 14.11
N GLU A 111 45.37 40.27 13.00
CA GLU A 111 44.23 40.38 12.09
C GLU A 111 43.80 39.01 11.54
N ASN A 112 44.76 38.21 11.06
CA ASN A 112 44.48 36.87 10.56
C ASN A 112 43.95 35.95 11.67
N SER A 113 44.49 36.03 12.90
CA SER A 113 44.04 35.22 14.03
C SER A 113 42.63 35.61 14.48
N THR A 114 42.34 36.91 14.54
CA THR A 114 41.00 37.43 14.86
C THR A 114 40.00 37.02 13.79
N GLN A 115 40.38 37.00 12.51
CA GLN A 115 39.54 36.52 11.42
C GLN A 115 39.23 35.02 11.57
N VAL A 116 40.23 34.18 11.81
CA VAL A 116 40.04 32.74 12.08
C VAL A 116 39.14 32.52 13.30
N LEU A 117 39.33 33.28 14.39
CA LEU A 117 38.49 33.18 15.59
C LEU A 117 37.03 33.57 15.32
N LYS A 118 36.77 34.54 14.43
CA LYS A 118 35.41 34.88 13.98
C LYS A 118 34.80 33.74 13.17
N GLU A 119 35.53 33.21 12.18
CA GLU A 119 35.07 32.08 11.37
C GLU A 119 34.79 30.84 12.23
N VAL A 120 35.60 30.59 13.26
CA VAL A 120 35.35 29.51 14.23
C VAL A 120 34.08 29.78 15.04
N LYS A 121 33.84 31.02 15.51
CA LYS A 121 32.59 31.36 16.22
C LYS A 121 31.35 31.17 15.34
N GLU A 122 31.41 31.62 14.09
CA GLU A 122 30.34 31.42 13.10
C GLU A 122 30.11 29.91 12.84
N GLY A 123 31.18 29.13 12.68
CA GLY A 123 31.08 27.67 12.52
C GLY A 123 30.47 26.97 13.73
N ILE A 124 30.74 27.43 14.95
CA ILE A 124 30.13 26.91 16.18
C ILE A 124 28.62 27.17 16.20
N GLU A 125 28.18 28.38 15.80
CA GLU A 125 26.75 28.71 15.70
C GLU A 125 26.05 27.83 14.66
N GLN A 126 26.70 27.55 13.53
CA GLN A 126 26.19 26.62 12.52
C GLN A 126 26.08 25.18 13.06
N ILE A 127 27.06 24.70 13.82
CA ILE A 127 27.00 23.36 14.45
C ILE A 127 25.85 23.29 15.46
N ALA A 128 25.67 24.31 16.29
CA ALA A 128 24.57 24.36 17.26
C ALA A 128 23.21 24.35 16.56
N SER A 129 23.03 25.17 15.52
CA SER A 129 21.80 25.19 14.72
C SER A 129 21.54 23.85 14.03
N GLY A 130 22.57 23.22 13.46
CA GLY A 130 22.43 21.91 12.82
C GLY A 130 22.08 20.80 13.80
N ALA A 131 22.59 20.86 15.04
CA ALA A 131 22.21 19.94 16.10
C ALA A 131 20.73 20.09 16.51
N GLU A 132 20.23 21.32 16.65
CA GLU A 132 18.82 21.57 16.91
C GLU A 132 17.92 21.06 15.77
N GLU A 133 18.32 21.28 14.51
CA GLU A 133 17.61 20.79 13.33
C GLU A 133 17.56 19.25 13.30
N PHE A 134 18.68 18.57 13.55
CA PHE A 134 18.70 17.11 13.65
C PHE A 134 17.85 16.58 14.80
N SER A 135 17.81 17.27 15.94
CA SER A 135 16.91 16.89 17.04
C SER A 135 15.44 17.00 16.65
N ALA A 136 15.06 18.07 15.95
CA ALA A 136 13.69 18.26 15.46
C ALA A 136 13.31 17.20 14.41
N ILE A 137 14.21 16.90 13.47
CA ILE A 137 14.02 15.83 12.47
C ILE A 137 13.86 14.48 13.18
N ALA A 138 14.71 14.17 14.15
CA ALA A 138 14.63 12.92 14.91
C ALA A 138 13.26 12.76 15.61
N GLU A 139 12.73 13.83 16.20
CA GLU A 139 11.40 13.82 16.83
C GLU A 139 10.27 13.60 15.82
N GLN A 140 10.32 14.28 14.67
CA GLN A 140 9.35 14.11 13.58
C GLN A 140 9.35 12.68 13.03
N VAL A 141 10.53 12.11 12.74
CA VAL A 141 10.63 10.73 12.23
C VAL A 141 10.18 9.74 13.31
N THR A 142 10.42 10.00 14.60
CA THR A 142 9.90 9.16 15.70
C THR A 142 8.37 9.15 15.70
N GLN A 143 7.74 10.31 15.52
CA GLN A 143 6.29 10.40 15.44
C GLN A 143 5.74 9.64 14.23
N HIS A 144 6.30 9.86 13.04
CA HIS A 144 5.90 9.15 11.83
C HIS A 144 6.09 7.63 11.93
N SER A 145 7.15 7.16 12.60
CA SER A 145 7.40 5.73 12.83
C SER A 145 6.32 5.12 13.73
N LYS A 146 5.93 5.81 14.81
CA LYS A 146 4.82 5.39 15.69
C LYS A 146 3.49 5.34 14.97
N GLU A 147 3.20 6.30 14.10
CA GLU A 147 2.00 6.33 13.28
C GLU A 147 2.00 5.17 12.27
N THR A 148 3.12 4.97 11.58
CA THR A 148 3.32 3.85 10.65
C THR A 148 3.10 2.50 11.35
N PHE A 149 3.60 2.31 12.58
CA PHE A 149 3.40 1.09 13.35
C PHE A 149 1.92 0.83 13.71
N LYS A 150 1.15 1.89 13.99
CA LYS A 150 -0.30 1.77 14.21
C LYS A 150 -1.01 1.32 12.94
N GLU A 151 -0.65 1.88 11.79
CA GLU A 151 -1.23 1.50 10.50
C GLU A 151 -0.86 0.06 10.09
N VAL A 152 0.40 -0.35 10.29
CA VAL A 152 0.88 -1.73 10.13
C VAL A 152 0.05 -2.72 10.96
N LYS A 153 -0.25 -2.38 12.22
CA LYS A 153 -1.10 -3.19 13.10
C LYS A 153 -2.53 -3.31 12.59
N LYS A 154 -3.14 -2.18 12.18
CA LYS A 154 -4.49 -2.19 11.58
C LYS A 154 -4.53 -3.04 10.32
N LEU A 155 -3.53 -2.88 9.45
CA LEU A 155 -3.40 -3.65 8.21
C LEU A 155 -3.27 -5.15 8.51
N THR A 156 -2.52 -5.53 9.56
CA THR A 156 -2.40 -6.94 9.98
C THR A 156 -3.77 -7.52 10.36
N ALA A 157 -4.51 -6.83 11.23
CA ALA A 157 -5.85 -7.28 11.64
C ALA A 157 -6.82 -7.34 10.45
N PHE A 158 -6.72 -6.37 9.53
CA PHE A 158 -7.53 -6.36 8.32
C PHE A 158 -7.20 -7.54 7.40
N THR A 159 -5.92 -7.88 7.22
CA THR A 159 -5.51 -9.05 6.43
C THR A 159 -5.95 -10.37 7.05
N GLU A 160 -5.92 -10.50 8.38
CA GLU A 160 -6.45 -11.67 9.09
C GLU A 160 -7.95 -11.83 8.85
N GLN A 161 -8.71 -10.73 8.93
CA GLN A 161 -10.15 -10.73 8.67
C GLN A 161 -10.47 -11.10 7.21
N ILE A 162 -9.72 -10.59 6.23
CA ILE A 162 -9.90 -10.98 4.82
C ILE A 162 -9.59 -12.47 4.64
N SER A 163 -8.54 -12.98 5.29
CA SER A 163 -8.19 -14.41 5.20
C SER A 163 -9.32 -15.30 5.68
N GLU A 164 -9.99 -14.93 6.78
CA GLU A 164 -11.17 -15.66 7.28
C GLU A 164 -12.34 -15.58 6.31
N GLN A 165 -12.60 -14.41 5.72
CA GLN A 165 -13.65 -14.23 4.72
C GLN A 165 -13.40 -15.04 3.44
N LEU A 166 -12.14 -15.16 3.00
CA LEU A 166 -11.78 -15.98 1.84
C LEU A 166 -11.92 -17.48 2.12
N ASP A 167 -11.58 -17.94 3.31
CA ASP A 167 -11.81 -19.33 3.72
C ASP A 167 -13.32 -19.66 3.73
N LEU A 168 -14.16 -18.75 4.24
CA LEU A 168 -15.61 -18.87 4.15
C LEU A 168 -16.10 -18.88 2.70
N ALA A 169 -15.62 -17.97 1.86
CA ALA A 169 -15.98 -17.92 0.44
C ALA A 169 -15.60 -19.21 -0.29
N SER A 170 -14.40 -19.74 -0.04
CA SER A 170 -13.93 -21.01 -0.61
C SER A 170 -14.85 -22.17 -0.24
N ARG A 171 -15.27 -22.27 1.04
CA ARG A 171 -16.23 -23.28 1.48
C ARG A 171 -17.59 -23.11 0.81
N SER A 172 -18.11 -21.88 0.72
CA SER A 172 -19.37 -21.61 0.03
C SER A 172 -19.32 -21.99 -1.45
N VAL A 173 -18.19 -21.77 -2.12
CA VAL A 173 -17.98 -22.18 -3.52
C VAL A 173 -17.95 -23.70 -3.68
N GLN A 174 -17.33 -24.41 -2.72
CA GLN A 174 -17.35 -25.88 -2.70
C GLN A 174 -18.77 -26.43 -2.49
N GLU A 175 -19.53 -25.84 -1.55
CA GLU A 175 -20.93 -26.19 -1.30
C GLU A 175 -21.81 -25.91 -2.53
N LEU A 176 -21.62 -24.76 -3.19
CA LEU A 176 -22.31 -24.43 -4.44
C LEU A 176 -21.99 -25.43 -5.55
N SER A 177 -20.72 -25.82 -5.69
CA SER A 177 -20.30 -26.81 -6.69
C SER A 177 -20.98 -28.18 -6.46
N ALA A 178 -21.07 -28.60 -5.20
CA ALA A 178 -21.77 -29.83 -4.83
C ALA A 178 -23.27 -29.74 -5.13
N ALA A 179 -23.92 -28.62 -4.77
CA ALA A 179 -25.33 -28.39 -5.04
C ALA A 179 -25.64 -28.36 -6.55
N ILE A 180 -24.79 -27.71 -7.36
CA ILE A 180 -24.92 -27.70 -8.83
C ILE A 180 -24.84 -29.13 -9.39
N SER A 181 -23.89 -29.94 -8.90
CA SER A 181 -23.76 -31.34 -9.31
C SER A 181 -24.99 -32.17 -8.95
N GLU A 182 -25.55 -31.97 -7.76
CA GLU A 182 -26.77 -32.67 -7.32
C GLU A 182 -27.98 -32.25 -8.16
N ILE A 183 -28.16 -30.95 -8.42
CA ILE A 183 -29.24 -30.45 -9.27
C ILE A 183 -29.10 -30.99 -10.70
N SER A 184 -27.87 -31.10 -11.22
CA SER A 184 -27.60 -31.68 -12.54
C SER A 184 -28.06 -33.14 -12.60
N GLN A 185 -27.67 -33.94 -11.61
CA GLN A 185 -28.08 -35.34 -11.52
C GLN A 185 -29.60 -35.48 -11.39
N ASN A 186 -30.23 -34.71 -10.51
CA ASN A 186 -31.68 -34.75 -10.32
C ASN A 186 -32.45 -34.32 -11.59
N THR A 187 -31.93 -33.33 -12.31
CA THR A 187 -32.51 -32.86 -13.58
C THR A 187 -32.42 -33.94 -14.67
N ALA A 188 -31.27 -34.62 -14.76
CA ALA A 188 -31.09 -35.73 -15.69
C ALA A 188 -32.04 -36.91 -15.39
N THR A 189 -32.14 -37.31 -14.11
CA THR A 189 -33.08 -38.35 -13.67
C THR A 189 -34.52 -37.96 -13.98
N THR A 190 -34.90 -36.70 -13.72
CA THR A 190 -36.27 -36.21 -14.01
C THR A 190 -36.59 -36.27 -15.50
N ALA A 191 -35.62 -35.95 -16.36
CA ALA A 191 -35.80 -36.06 -17.82
C ALA A 191 -35.98 -37.51 -18.26
N GLU A 192 -35.19 -38.44 -17.71
CA GLU A 192 -35.30 -39.87 -17.97
C GLU A 192 -36.65 -40.44 -17.52
N GLU A 193 -37.08 -40.14 -16.30
CA GLU A 193 -38.39 -40.57 -15.77
C GLU A 193 -39.56 -40.01 -16.59
N SER A 194 -39.44 -38.75 -17.05
CA SER A 194 -40.45 -38.12 -17.91
C SER A 194 -40.53 -38.80 -19.28
N GLN A 195 -39.39 -39.16 -19.85
CA GLN A 195 -39.35 -39.91 -21.12
C GLN A 195 -39.97 -41.30 -20.96
N ASN A 196 -39.60 -42.04 -19.91
CA ASN A 196 -40.19 -43.35 -19.61
C ASN A 196 -41.73 -43.25 -19.42
N THR A 197 -42.20 -42.19 -18.75
CA THR A 197 -43.63 -41.94 -18.57
C THR A 197 -44.34 -41.62 -19.89
N SER A 198 -43.67 -40.85 -20.77
CA SER A 198 -44.17 -40.56 -22.12
C SER A 198 -44.34 -41.83 -22.95
N ASP A 199 -43.35 -42.73 -22.92
CA ASP A 199 -43.38 -44.00 -23.65
C ASP A 199 -44.54 -44.88 -23.16
N GLN A 200 -44.75 -44.96 -21.84
CA GLN A 200 -45.90 -45.68 -21.25
C GLN A 200 -47.25 -45.06 -21.63
N ALA A 201 -47.34 -43.72 -21.64
CA ALA A 201 -48.55 -43.02 -22.06
C ALA A 201 -48.88 -43.26 -23.54
N SER A 202 -47.85 -43.33 -24.39
CA SER A 202 -47.98 -43.66 -25.82
C SER A 202 -48.52 -45.08 -26.01
N LEU A 203 -47.94 -46.07 -25.32
CA LEU A 203 -48.42 -47.46 -25.34
C LEU A 203 -49.87 -47.58 -24.86
N ASN A 204 -50.23 -46.88 -23.79
CA ASN A 204 -51.61 -46.86 -23.30
C ASN A 204 -52.57 -46.27 -24.34
N SER A 205 -52.18 -45.20 -25.04
CA SER A 205 -52.99 -44.60 -26.08
C SER A 205 -53.27 -45.60 -27.22
N GLU A 206 -52.26 -46.36 -27.64
CA GLU A 206 -52.40 -47.42 -28.65
C GLU A 206 -53.34 -48.55 -28.18
N LEU A 207 -53.18 -49.01 -26.94
CA LEU A 207 -54.04 -50.04 -26.35
C LEU A 207 -55.51 -49.59 -26.26
N ILE A 208 -55.75 -48.33 -25.88
CA ILE A 208 -57.09 -47.74 -25.83
C ILE A 208 -57.69 -47.65 -27.24
N GLU A 209 -56.90 -47.27 -28.24
CA GLU A 209 -57.38 -47.21 -29.63
C GLU A 209 -57.81 -48.59 -30.14
N ASN A 210 -56.99 -49.62 -29.88
CA ASN A 210 -57.33 -50.99 -30.24
C ASN A 210 -58.56 -51.50 -29.48
N LEU A 211 -58.69 -51.19 -28.19
CA LEU A 211 -59.87 -51.54 -27.39
C LEU A 211 -61.14 -50.89 -27.95
N LEU A 212 -61.08 -49.62 -28.35
CA LEU A 212 -62.23 -48.92 -28.94
C LEU A 212 -62.67 -49.54 -30.27
N LYS A 213 -61.72 -50.02 -31.11
CA LYS A 213 -62.03 -50.77 -32.34
C LYS A 213 -62.73 -52.10 -32.03
N GLU A 214 -62.26 -52.85 -31.04
CA GLU A 214 -62.91 -54.11 -30.61
C GLU A 214 -64.32 -53.87 -30.06
N ILE A 215 -64.53 -52.78 -29.30
CA ILE A 215 -65.86 -52.40 -28.81
C ILE A 215 -66.81 -52.06 -29.96
N GLU A 216 -66.31 -51.47 -31.06
CA GLU A 216 -67.11 -51.20 -32.25
C GLU A 216 -67.61 -52.50 -32.92
N HIS A 217 -66.78 -53.56 -32.93
CA HIS A 217 -67.21 -54.88 -33.38
C HIS A 217 -68.32 -55.47 -32.49
N ILE A 218 -68.22 -55.31 -31.16
CA ILE A 218 -69.27 -55.74 -30.22
C ILE A 218 -70.56 -54.97 -30.46
N LYS A 219 -70.47 -53.65 -30.70
CA LYS A 219 -71.63 -52.81 -31.05
C LYS A 219 -72.35 -53.37 -32.28
N HIS A 220 -71.59 -53.63 -33.34
CA HIS A 220 -72.15 -54.15 -34.59
C HIS A 220 -72.81 -55.53 -34.41
N ALA A 221 -72.19 -56.42 -33.63
CA ALA A 221 -72.77 -57.72 -33.31
C ALA A 221 -74.07 -57.58 -32.50
N ALA A 222 -74.13 -56.66 -31.53
CA ALA A 222 -75.34 -56.36 -30.78
C ALA A 222 -76.45 -55.82 -31.71
N ASP A 223 -76.14 -54.89 -32.61
CA ASP A 223 -77.12 -54.37 -33.58
C ASP A 223 -77.71 -55.51 -34.45
N ILE A 224 -76.89 -56.44 -34.93
CA ILE A 224 -77.35 -57.62 -35.69
C ILE A 224 -78.25 -58.53 -34.84
N ILE A 225 -77.89 -58.78 -33.58
CA ILE A 225 -78.69 -59.63 -32.67
C ILE A 225 -80.04 -58.96 -32.39
N GLN A 226 -80.07 -57.64 -32.24
CA GLN A 226 -81.30 -56.87 -32.05
C GLN A 226 -82.22 -57.02 -33.26
N ASP A 227 -81.68 -56.86 -34.47
CA ASP A 227 -82.42 -57.05 -35.72
C ASP A 227 -82.98 -58.48 -35.84
N ILE A 228 -82.19 -59.50 -35.48
CA ILE A 228 -82.63 -60.90 -35.47
C ILE A 228 -83.74 -61.12 -34.43
N ALA A 229 -83.62 -60.54 -33.23
CA ALA A 229 -84.63 -60.66 -32.19
C ALA A 229 -85.96 -60.03 -32.61
N ASP A 230 -85.92 -58.85 -33.24
CA ASP A 230 -87.10 -58.15 -33.73
C ASP A 230 -87.76 -58.92 -34.89
N GLN A 231 -86.97 -59.46 -35.83
CA GLN A 231 -87.48 -60.35 -36.89
C GLN A 231 -88.10 -61.63 -36.32
N THR A 232 -87.47 -62.24 -35.32
CA THR A 232 -87.97 -63.46 -34.66
C THR A 232 -89.27 -63.19 -33.92
N ASN A 233 -89.38 -62.05 -33.24
CA ASN A 233 -90.61 -61.61 -32.57
C ASN A 233 -91.75 -61.41 -33.58
N LEU A 234 -91.48 -60.82 -34.75
CA LEU A 234 -92.46 -60.67 -35.83
C LEU A 234 -92.88 -62.03 -36.42
N LEU A 235 -91.93 -62.96 -36.64
CA LEU A 235 -92.22 -64.31 -37.10
C LEU A 235 -93.07 -65.09 -36.08
N ALA A 236 -92.72 -65.00 -34.80
CA ALA A 236 -93.45 -65.65 -33.71
C ALA A 236 -94.86 -65.07 -33.53
N LEU A 237 -95.02 -63.76 -33.73
CA LEU A 237 -96.33 -63.10 -33.75
C LEU A 237 -97.19 -63.63 -34.90
N ASN A 238 -96.65 -63.70 -36.12
CA ASN A 238 -97.36 -64.26 -37.28
C ASN A 238 -97.74 -65.73 -37.05
N ALA A 239 -96.84 -66.53 -36.47
CA ALA A 239 -97.12 -67.92 -36.12
C ALA A 239 -98.22 -68.05 -35.05
N THR A 240 -98.22 -67.16 -34.05
CA THR A 240 -99.27 -67.11 -33.01
C THR A 240 -100.64 -66.78 -33.63
N ILE A 241 -100.68 -65.84 -34.57
CA ILE A 241 -101.92 -65.47 -35.31
C ILE A 241 -102.43 -66.67 -36.11
N GLU A 242 -101.57 -67.36 -36.85
CA GLU A 242 -101.99 -68.49 -37.69
C GLU A 242 -102.37 -69.72 -36.85
N ALA A 243 -101.69 -69.96 -35.72
CA ALA A 243 -102.06 -70.99 -34.76
C ALA A 243 -103.44 -70.73 -34.11
N ALA A 244 -103.76 -69.47 -33.81
CA ALA A 244 -105.10 -69.09 -33.34
C ALA A 244 -106.17 -69.30 -34.43
N ARG A 245 -105.80 -69.10 -35.70
CA ARG A 245 -106.66 -69.32 -36.87
C ARG A 245 -107.00 -70.78 -37.11
N ALA A 246 -106.09 -71.70 -36.78
CA ALA A 246 -106.28 -73.14 -36.89
C ALA A 246 -107.14 -73.77 -35.76
N GLY A 247 -107.57 -72.99 -34.76
CA GLY A 247 -108.48 -73.45 -33.70
C GLY A 247 -107.86 -74.52 -32.78
N GLU A 248 -108.63 -75.57 -32.45
CA GLU A 248 -108.18 -76.66 -31.55
C GLU A 248 -106.91 -77.39 -32.06
N ALA A 249 -106.74 -77.51 -33.39
CA ALA A 249 -105.58 -78.17 -33.99
C ALA A 249 -104.27 -77.37 -33.83
N GLY A 250 -104.35 -76.05 -33.58
CA GLY A 250 -103.22 -75.14 -33.47
C GLY A 250 -102.71 -74.90 -32.04
N LYS A 251 -103.38 -75.42 -30.99
CA LYS A 251 -103.05 -75.12 -29.59
C LYS A 251 -101.60 -75.38 -29.21
N GLY A 252 -101.03 -76.52 -29.64
CA GLY A 252 -99.61 -76.83 -29.36
C GLY A 252 -98.64 -75.87 -30.05
N PHE A 253 -98.94 -75.47 -31.29
CA PHE A 253 -98.17 -74.47 -32.04
C PHE A 253 -98.29 -73.07 -31.42
N ALA A 254 -99.46 -72.69 -30.90
CA ALA A 254 -99.67 -71.41 -30.25
C ALA A 254 -98.80 -71.26 -28.98
N VAL A 255 -98.65 -72.33 -28.19
CA VAL A 255 -97.78 -72.33 -27.00
C VAL A 255 -96.32 -72.12 -27.40
N VAL A 256 -95.83 -72.87 -28.40
CA VAL A 256 -94.44 -72.73 -28.89
C VAL A 256 -94.20 -71.33 -29.48
N ALA A 257 -95.13 -70.80 -30.26
CA ALA A 257 -95.02 -69.46 -30.84
C ALA A 257 -95.00 -68.37 -29.76
N SER A 258 -95.80 -68.50 -28.69
CA SER A 258 -95.77 -67.59 -27.54
C SER A 258 -94.45 -67.67 -26.77
N GLU A 259 -93.87 -68.87 -26.61
CA GLU A 259 -92.58 -69.05 -25.95
C GLU A 259 -91.44 -68.42 -26.77
N ILE A 260 -91.41 -68.65 -28.09
CA ILE A 260 -90.45 -68.01 -29.00
C ILE A 260 -90.59 -66.48 -28.95
N LYS A 261 -91.82 -65.97 -28.91
CA LYS A 261 -92.09 -64.53 -28.80
C LYS A 261 -91.50 -63.95 -27.51
N GLU A 262 -91.72 -64.59 -26.37
CA GLU A 262 -91.16 -64.12 -25.09
C GLU A 262 -89.63 -64.22 -25.07
N LEU A 263 -89.04 -65.30 -25.59
CA LEU A 263 -87.58 -65.41 -25.75
C LEU A 263 -87.02 -64.28 -26.62
N SER A 264 -87.66 -63.99 -27.77
CA SER A 264 -87.22 -62.91 -28.65
C SER A 264 -87.30 -61.53 -27.99
N ARG A 265 -88.31 -61.27 -27.16
CA ARG A 265 -88.43 -60.05 -26.35
C ARG A 265 -87.33 -59.95 -25.30
N GLN A 266 -86.99 -61.05 -24.63
CA GLN A 266 -85.89 -61.10 -23.67
C GLN A 266 -84.53 -60.90 -24.35
N THR A 267 -84.33 -61.45 -25.55
CA THR A 267 -83.13 -61.22 -26.37
C THR A 267 -83.00 -59.75 -26.75
N ALA A 268 -84.07 -59.12 -27.24
CA ALA A 268 -84.08 -57.68 -27.56
C ALA A 268 -83.73 -56.83 -26.32
N GLN A 269 -84.35 -57.10 -25.17
CA GLN A 269 -84.06 -56.38 -23.94
C GLN A 269 -82.60 -56.56 -23.49
N SER A 270 -82.05 -57.77 -23.59
CA SER A 270 -80.66 -58.05 -23.23
C SER A 270 -79.68 -57.34 -24.17
N THR A 271 -80.04 -57.25 -25.45
CA THR A 271 -79.21 -56.59 -26.47
C THR A 271 -79.20 -55.07 -26.30
N ASP A 272 -80.33 -54.48 -25.90
CA ASP A 272 -80.40 -53.05 -25.52
C ASP A 272 -79.52 -52.71 -24.30
N GLN A 273 -79.47 -53.62 -23.31
CA GLN A 273 -78.55 -53.50 -22.18
C GLN A 273 -77.09 -53.57 -22.62
N ILE A 274 -76.74 -54.50 -23.52
CA ILE A 274 -75.39 -54.60 -24.11
C ILE A 274 -75.02 -53.30 -24.83
N ARG A 275 -75.94 -52.73 -25.63
CA ARG A 275 -75.73 -51.44 -26.30
C ARG A 275 -75.42 -50.32 -25.31
N THR A 276 -76.20 -50.25 -24.23
CA THR A 276 -75.96 -49.28 -23.15
C THR A 276 -74.56 -49.46 -22.53
N TRP A 277 -74.12 -50.70 -22.30
CA TRP A 277 -72.77 -50.96 -21.77
C TRP A 277 -71.67 -50.57 -22.76
N VAL A 278 -71.86 -50.86 -24.05
CA VAL A 278 -70.95 -50.47 -25.13
C VAL A 278 -70.80 -48.95 -25.20
N GLU A 279 -71.90 -48.20 -25.17
CA GLU A 279 -71.85 -46.73 -25.19
C GLU A 279 -71.06 -46.17 -23.99
N ASN A 280 -71.29 -46.72 -22.80
CA ASN A 280 -70.53 -46.36 -21.60
C ASN A 280 -69.03 -46.71 -21.72
N LEU A 281 -68.68 -47.82 -22.38
CA LEU A 281 -67.29 -48.20 -22.61
C LEU A 281 -66.60 -47.27 -23.62
N VAL A 282 -67.30 -46.87 -24.69
CA VAL A 282 -66.80 -45.90 -25.67
C VAL A 282 -66.55 -44.55 -25.03
N GLU A 283 -67.47 -44.06 -24.19
CA GLU A 283 -67.30 -42.80 -23.46
C GLU A 283 -66.05 -42.85 -22.56
N LYS A 284 -65.91 -43.91 -21.75
CA LYS A 284 -64.76 -44.10 -20.86
C LYS A 284 -63.45 -44.23 -21.62
N GLY A 285 -63.43 -44.98 -22.72
CA GLY A 285 -62.24 -45.13 -23.56
C GLY A 285 -61.82 -43.82 -24.22
N THR A 286 -62.77 -43.03 -24.70
CA THR A 286 -62.50 -41.71 -25.28
C THR A 286 -61.87 -40.77 -24.24
N LYS A 287 -62.40 -40.76 -23.02
CA LYS A 287 -61.87 -39.95 -21.91
C LYS A 287 -60.47 -40.38 -21.47
N LEU A 288 -60.21 -41.69 -21.47
CA LEU A 288 -58.87 -42.27 -21.21
C LEU A 288 -57.85 -41.83 -22.29
N ARG A 289 -58.26 -41.81 -23.56
CA ARG A 289 -57.43 -41.31 -24.67
C ARG A 289 -57.09 -39.84 -24.50
N GLU A 290 -58.09 -38.99 -24.21
CA GLU A 290 -57.87 -37.57 -23.95
C GLU A 290 -56.89 -37.33 -22.78
N THR A 291 -57.05 -38.09 -21.69
CA THR A 291 -56.17 -38.02 -20.52
C THR A 291 -54.73 -38.43 -20.89
N SER A 292 -54.57 -39.45 -21.72
CA SER A 292 -53.25 -39.90 -22.20
C SER A 292 -52.57 -38.84 -23.07
N GLN A 293 -53.32 -38.13 -23.91
CA GLN A 293 -52.77 -37.03 -24.71
C GLN A 293 -52.31 -35.84 -23.84
N VAL A 294 -53.08 -35.50 -22.81
CA VAL A 294 -52.69 -34.46 -21.85
C VAL A 294 -51.41 -34.87 -21.11
N LEU A 295 -51.28 -36.14 -20.74
CA LEU A 295 -50.08 -36.68 -20.09
C LEU A 295 -48.85 -36.57 -21.00
N LEU A 296 -48.95 -36.97 -22.27
CA LEU A 296 -47.89 -36.84 -23.27
C LEU A 296 -47.41 -35.39 -23.40
N ASN A 297 -48.33 -34.44 -23.61
CA ASN A 297 -48.01 -33.02 -23.72
C ASN A 297 -47.38 -32.45 -22.43
N THR A 298 -47.72 -33.01 -21.27
CA THR A 298 -47.14 -32.61 -19.99
C THR A 298 -45.71 -33.11 -19.85
N MET A 299 -45.45 -34.37 -20.23
CA MET A 299 -44.11 -34.95 -20.18
C MET A 299 -43.15 -34.27 -21.17
N GLU A 300 -43.62 -33.91 -22.37
CA GLU A 300 -42.83 -33.13 -23.35
C GLU A 300 -42.35 -31.80 -22.76
N LYS A 301 -43.25 -31.05 -22.11
CA LYS A 301 -42.91 -29.79 -21.43
C LYS A 301 -41.96 -30.01 -20.25
N THR A 302 -42.05 -31.13 -19.55
CA THR A 302 -41.13 -31.46 -18.45
C THR A 302 -39.72 -31.70 -18.98
N VAL A 303 -39.57 -32.42 -20.10
CA VAL A 303 -38.28 -32.64 -20.75
C VAL A 303 -37.69 -31.32 -21.27
N GLU A 304 -38.50 -30.46 -21.89
CA GLU A 304 -38.07 -29.13 -22.35
C GLU A 304 -37.54 -28.26 -21.18
N ARG A 305 -38.24 -28.28 -20.05
CA ARG A 305 -37.82 -27.58 -18.82
C ARG A 305 -36.53 -28.15 -18.26
N ALA A 306 -36.38 -29.47 -18.23
CA ALA A 306 -35.15 -30.12 -17.80
C ALA A 306 -33.96 -29.68 -18.68
N GLY A 307 -34.16 -29.58 -20.00
CA GLY A 307 -33.16 -29.04 -20.92
C GLY A 307 -32.77 -27.58 -20.61
N SER A 308 -33.76 -26.73 -20.33
CA SER A 308 -33.51 -25.33 -19.95
C SER A 308 -32.73 -25.22 -18.62
N ILE A 309 -33.06 -26.06 -17.65
CA ILE A 309 -32.34 -26.14 -16.37
C ILE A 309 -30.91 -26.62 -16.60
N ALA A 310 -30.68 -27.61 -17.46
CA ALA A 310 -29.35 -28.10 -17.80
C ALA A 310 -28.45 -26.99 -18.39
N SER A 311 -28.96 -26.17 -19.29
CA SER A 311 -28.20 -25.01 -19.81
C SER A 311 -27.87 -23.99 -18.72
N ALA A 312 -28.80 -23.73 -17.79
CA ALA A 312 -28.53 -22.84 -16.65
C ALA A 312 -27.46 -23.41 -15.70
N ILE A 313 -27.42 -24.73 -15.53
CA ILE A 313 -26.39 -25.43 -14.75
C ILE A 313 -25.01 -25.30 -15.39
N GLU A 314 -24.90 -25.38 -16.71
CA GLU A 314 -23.64 -25.14 -17.42
C GLU A 314 -23.12 -23.73 -17.18
N GLU A 315 -24.00 -22.72 -17.25
CA GLU A 315 -23.65 -21.32 -16.96
C GLU A 315 -23.23 -21.13 -15.50
N GLN A 316 -23.98 -21.69 -14.54
CA GLN A 316 -23.62 -21.63 -13.12
C GLN A 316 -22.30 -22.32 -12.82
N THR A 317 -21.99 -23.42 -13.50
CA THR A 317 -20.71 -24.13 -13.36
C THR A 317 -19.56 -23.22 -13.79
N ALA A 318 -19.67 -22.55 -14.94
CA ALA A 318 -18.65 -21.63 -15.43
C ALA A 318 -18.42 -20.46 -14.44
N VAL A 319 -19.49 -19.84 -13.95
CA VAL A 319 -19.40 -18.75 -12.95
C VAL A 319 -18.75 -19.25 -11.65
N THR A 320 -19.10 -20.45 -11.19
CA THR A 320 -18.54 -21.02 -9.95
C THR A 320 -17.03 -21.29 -10.09
N GLN A 321 -16.58 -21.75 -11.26
CA GLN A 321 -15.16 -21.90 -11.58
C GLN A 321 -14.42 -20.56 -11.60
N GLU A 322 -15.04 -19.51 -12.17
CA GLU A 322 -14.48 -18.16 -12.17
C GLU A 322 -14.34 -17.60 -10.74
N ILE A 323 -15.36 -17.78 -9.89
CA ILE A 323 -15.31 -17.38 -8.47
C ILE A 323 -14.19 -18.14 -7.73
N THR A 324 -14.02 -19.43 -8.01
CA THR A 324 -12.92 -20.24 -7.45
C THR A 324 -11.57 -19.62 -7.81
N HIS A 325 -11.36 -19.35 -9.11
CA HIS A 325 -10.12 -18.75 -9.60
C HIS A 325 -9.85 -17.37 -8.99
N ASN A 326 -10.89 -16.55 -8.83
CA ASN A 326 -10.79 -15.23 -8.21
C ASN A 326 -10.43 -15.35 -6.72
N THR A 327 -11.02 -16.30 -6.00
CA THR A 327 -10.72 -16.53 -4.57
C THR A 327 -9.27 -16.97 -4.37
N ASP A 328 -8.76 -17.86 -5.24
CA ASP A 328 -7.35 -18.26 -5.23
C ASP A 328 -6.41 -17.10 -5.54
N SER A 329 -6.76 -16.27 -6.52
CA SER A 329 -5.98 -15.09 -6.91
C SER A 329 -5.89 -14.08 -5.75
N ILE A 330 -7.02 -13.78 -5.10
CA ILE A 330 -7.06 -12.88 -3.94
C ILE A 330 -6.25 -13.47 -2.78
N THR A 331 -6.30 -14.79 -2.57
CA THR A 331 -5.49 -15.45 -1.52
C THR A 331 -3.98 -15.26 -1.76
N ASN A 332 -3.53 -15.36 -3.01
CA ASN A 332 -2.14 -15.11 -3.37
C ASN A 332 -1.75 -13.63 -3.17
N GLU A 333 -2.62 -12.70 -3.56
CA GLU A 333 -2.40 -11.27 -3.32
C GLU A 333 -2.34 -10.94 -1.83
N LEU A 334 -3.20 -11.56 -1.01
CA LEU A 334 -3.21 -11.39 0.43
C LEU A 334 -1.88 -11.86 1.06
N SER A 335 -1.32 -12.97 0.58
CA SER A 335 0.00 -13.45 1.00
C SER A 335 1.10 -12.41 0.73
N ASN A 336 1.07 -11.78 -0.45
CA ASN A 336 2.00 -10.70 -0.80
C ASN A 336 1.85 -9.48 0.12
N ILE A 337 0.61 -9.11 0.47
CA ILE A 337 0.34 -8.00 1.41
C ILE A 337 0.88 -8.33 2.80
N ILE A 338 0.69 -9.56 3.28
CA ILE A 338 1.22 -10.02 4.58
C ILE A 338 2.75 -9.90 4.62
N ASP A 339 3.45 -10.36 3.58
CA ASP A 339 4.91 -10.23 3.51
C ASP A 339 5.36 -8.77 3.38
N MET A 340 4.64 -7.95 2.59
CA MET A 340 4.91 -6.51 2.49
C MET A 340 4.74 -5.82 3.84
N ASN A 341 3.72 -6.20 4.61
CA ASN A 341 3.46 -5.66 5.94
C ASN A 341 4.55 -6.06 6.95
N ARG A 342 5.05 -7.30 6.88
CA ARG A 342 6.22 -7.76 7.64
C ARG A 342 7.46 -6.92 7.34
N ARG A 343 7.79 -6.73 6.05
CA ARG A 343 8.93 -5.91 5.62
C ARG A 343 8.78 -4.44 6.03
N LEU A 344 7.55 -3.91 6.01
CA LEU A 344 7.28 -2.54 6.45
C LEU A 344 7.52 -2.38 7.96
N ARG A 345 7.14 -3.38 8.78
CA ARG A 345 7.46 -3.41 10.20
C ARG A 345 8.97 -3.39 10.43
N GLU A 346 9.71 -4.28 9.77
CA GLU A 346 11.19 -4.37 9.87
C GLU A 346 11.86 -3.03 9.54
N ARG A 347 11.46 -2.39 8.43
CA ARG A 347 11.99 -1.07 8.05
C ARG A 347 11.65 0.03 9.05
N THR A 348 10.50 -0.05 9.70
CA THR A 348 10.11 0.92 10.73
C THR A 348 10.95 0.74 12.00
N GLU A 349 11.26 -0.50 12.38
CA GLU A 349 12.15 -0.81 13.50
C GLU A 349 13.60 -0.35 13.22
N GLU A 350 14.09 -0.57 11.99
CA GLU A 350 15.39 -0.04 11.54
C GLU A 350 15.44 1.50 11.59
N ALA A 351 14.35 2.17 11.20
CA ALA A 351 14.22 3.62 11.29
C ALA A 351 14.29 4.11 12.74
N GLU A 352 13.58 3.47 13.68
CA GLU A 352 13.66 3.83 15.11
C GLU A 352 15.08 3.68 15.66
N SER A 353 15.80 2.62 15.28
CA SER A 353 17.20 2.44 15.66
C SER A 353 18.09 3.57 15.11
N SER A 354 17.92 3.92 13.84
CA SER A 354 18.68 4.99 13.18
C SER A 354 18.42 6.36 13.81
N ILE A 355 17.18 6.65 14.18
CA ILE A 355 16.79 7.90 14.84
C ILE A 355 17.45 8.03 16.21
N THR A 356 17.59 6.93 16.94
CA THR A 356 18.32 6.93 18.22
C THR A 356 19.77 7.37 18.03
N GLY A 357 20.42 6.92 16.95
CA GLY A 357 21.76 7.37 16.57
C GLY A 357 21.82 8.85 16.19
N ILE A 358 20.85 9.35 15.40
CA ILE A 358 20.75 10.76 15.02
C ILE A 358 20.57 11.65 16.26
N LYS A 359 19.70 11.25 17.19
CA LYS A 359 19.47 11.98 18.44
C LYS A 359 20.75 12.07 19.27
N GLN A 360 21.49 10.98 19.40
CA GLN A 360 22.77 10.97 20.11
C GLN A 360 23.79 11.89 19.44
N ALA A 361 23.90 11.84 18.10
CA ALA A 361 24.80 12.70 17.35
C ALA A 361 24.45 14.18 17.52
N ALA A 362 23.16 14.54 17.49
CA ALA A 362 22.68 15.89 17.74
C ALA A 362 23.05 16.36 19.17
N GLU A 363 22.84 15.52 20.18
CA GLU A 363 23.24 15.83 21.56
C GLU A 363 24.75 16.06 21.69
N ASP A 364 25.58 15.26 21.03
CA ASP A 364 27.03 15.38 21.08
C ASP A 364 27.55 16.59 20.29
N MET A 365 26.94 16.91 19.15
CA MET A 365 27.21 18.15 18.41
C MET A 365 26.87 19.39 19.23
N ASN A 366 25.73 19.38 19.93
CA ASN A 366 25.35 20.49 20.80
C ASN A 366 26.34 20.66 21.97
N LYS A 367 26.75 19.57 22.62
CA LYS A 367 27.79 19.61 23.66
C LYS A 367 29.12 20.14 23.12
N LEU A 368 29.53 19.71 21.93
CA LEU A 368 30.75 20.17 21.28
C LEU A 368 30.68 21.67 20.96
N ALA A 369 29.56 22.13 20.41
CA ALA A 369 29.34 23.55 20.13
C ALA A 369 29.41 24.40 21.40
N LEU A 370 28.75 23.97 22.49
CA LEU A 370 28.84 24.64 23.79
C LEU A 370 30.27 24.70 24.32
N HIS A 371 31.01 23.60 24.24
CA HIS A 371 32.40 23.53 24.68
C HIS A 371 33.32 24.44 23.85
N LEU A 372 33.21 24.42 22.53
CA LEU A 372 33.97 25.29 21.63
C LEU A 372 33.60 26.77 21.82
N ARG A 373 32.31 27.08 22.10
CA ARG A 373 31.85 28.42 22.43
C ARG A 373 32.48 28.93 23.72
N GLU A 374 32.54 28.07 24.74
CA GLU A 374 33.20 28.40 26.00
C GLU A 374 34.70 28.67 25.79
N MET A 375 35.39 27.81 25.02
CA MET A 375 36.81 28.01 24.69
C MET A 375 37.05 29.32 23.92
N THR A 376 36.25 29.61 22.89
CA THR A 376 36.40 30.82 22.06
C THR A 376 36.00 32.10 22.78
N ASN A 377 35.11 32.04 23.77
CA ASN A 377 34.75 33.18 24.61
C ASN A 377 35.86 33.59 25.59
N GLN A 378 36.84 32.72 25.86
CA GLN A 378 38.04 33.10 26.60
C GLN A 378 38.97 34.03 25.80
N TYR A 379 38.75 34.16 24.49
CA TYR A 379 39.49 35.05 23.61
C TYR A 379 38.73 36.36 23.45
N LYS A 380 39.36 37.46 23.88
CA LYS A 380 38.84 38.81 23.70
C LYS A 380 39.35 39.34 22.36
N MET A 381 38.44 39.79 21.50
CA MET A 381 38.74 40.28 20.15
C MET A 381 38.52 41.78 20.04
#